data_AF-A0AAV0WDD0-F1
#
_entry.id   AF-A0AAV0WDD0-F1
#
_cell.length_a   1.000
_cell.length_b   1.000
_cell.length_c   1.000
_cell.angle_alpha   90.00
_cell.angle_beta   90.00
_cell.angle_gamma   90.00
#
_symmetry.space_group_name_H-M   'P 1'
#
loop_
_entity.id
_entity.type
_entity.pdbx_description
1 polymer ?
#
loop_
_entity_poly.entity_id
_entity_poly.type
_entity_poly.pdbx_seq_one_letter_code
_entity_poly.pdbx_strand_id
1 'polypeptide(L)'
;MASLEQVMCVGAAFIIIHNYYKNKIKYRSKRRWWVRQLLQRRKTYSGERFILDLHASDLFNNFTRMSSTDFEFLINLIGPKVAKENTNFRESISVSVRLAITLSFLSSGESYHSLLYIFKVSKQAISEIVPEVCEALISGLKNYIKMPTETNEWLKISADYEEKWNFPHV
;
A
#
# COMPACT_ATOMS: atom_id res chain seq x y z
N MET A 1 -32.88 -31.90 -21.43
CA MET A 1 -32.70 -31.05 -22.62
C MET A 1 -33.25 -29.68 -22.28
N ALA A 2 -32.44 -28.62 -22.34
CA ALA A 2 -32.94 -27.26 -22.09
C ALA A 2 -34.04 -26.93 -23.11
N SER A 3 -35.14 -26.33 -22.67
CA SER A 3 -36.21 -25.93 -23.59
C SER A 3 -35.69 -24.85 -24.54
N LEU A 4 -36.17 -24.85 -25.78
CA LEU A 4 -35.77 -23.89 -26.82
C LEU A 4 -35.89 -22.43 -26.31
N GLU A 5 -36.92 -22.14 -25.52
CA GLU A 5 -37.14 -20.84 -24.88
C GLU A 5 -36.01 -20.45 -23.92
N GLN A 6 -35.49 -21.38 -23.12
CA GLN A 6 -34.37 -21.11 -22.20
C GLN A 6 -33.10 -20.74 -22.98
N VAL A 7 -32.82 -21.44 -24.08
CA VAL A 7 -31.67 -21.16 -24.96
C VAL A 7 -31.81 -19.78 -25.59
N MET A 8 -33.01 -19.42 -26.04
CA MET A 8 -33.30 -18.09 -26.61
C MET A 8 -33.15 -16.96 -25.58
N CYS A 9 -33.64 -17.15 -24.35
CA CYS A 9 -33.51 -16.19 -23.26
C CYS A 9 -32.04 -15.93 -22.89
N VAL A 10 -31.22 -16.98 -22.80
CA VAL A 10 -29.78 -16.85 -22.52
C VAL A 10 -29.06 -16.13 -23.66
N GLY A 11 -29.38 -16.46 -24.92
CA GLY A 11 -28.84 -15.77 -26.09
C GLY A 11 -29.16 -14.27 -26.09
N ALA A 12 -30.42 -13.93 -25.83
CA ALA A 12 -30.86 -12.53 -25.74
C ALA A 12 -30.16 -11.78 -24.60
N ALA A 13 -30.08 -12.39 -23.41
CA ALA A 13 -29.38 -11.81 -22.26
C ALA A 13 -27.89 -11.56 -22.57
N PHE A 14 -27.22 -12.52 -23.21
CA PHE A 14 -25.82 -12.37 -23.61
C PHE A 14 -25.63 -11.20 -24.59
N ILE A 15 -26.48 -11.08 -25.61
CA ILE A 15 -26.42 -9.99 -26.59
C ILE A 15 -26.61 -8.64 -25.91
N ILE A 16 -27.59 -8.52 -25.01
CA ILE A 16 -27.87 -7.28 -24.27
C ILE A 16 -26.68 -6.91 -23.39
N ILE A 17 -26.14 -7.85 -22.61
CA ILE A 17 -24.98 -7.63 -21.73
C ILE A 17 -23.76 -7.23 -22.55
N HIS A 18 -23.46 -7.97 -23.64
CA HIS A 18 -22.33 -7.68 -24.51
C HIS A 18 -22.44 -6.27 -25.12
N ASN A 19 -23.62 -5.90 -25.61
CA ASN A 19 -23.84 -4.58 -26.21
C ASN A 19 -23.77 -3.45 -25.17
N TYR A 20 -24.27 -3.69 -23.96
CA TYR A 20 -24.12 -2.78 -22.83
C TYR A 20 -22.63 -2.55 -22.48
N TYR A 21 -21.84 -3.61 -22.35
CA TYR A 21 -20.40 -3.49 -22.08
C TYR A 21 -19.64 -2.82 -23.22
N LYS A 22 -19.95 -3.16 -24.48
CA LYS A 22 -19.35 -2.56 -25.67
C LYS A 22 -19.64 -1.06 -25.75
N ASN A 23 -20.88 -0.65 -25.50
CA ASN A 23 -21.26 0.76 -25.45
C ASN A 23 -20.58 1.47 -24.28
N LYS A 24 -20.53 0.88 -23.08
CA LYS A 24 -19.82 1.44 -21.93
C LYS A 24 -18.34 1.67 -22.22
N ILE A 25 -17.68 0.78 -22.98
CA ILE A 25 -16.29 0.96 -23.43
C ILE A 25 -16.19 2.09 -24.46
N LYS A 26 -17.12 2.17 -25.42
CA LYS A 26 -17.15 3.21 -26.46
C LYS A 26 -17.36 4.62 -25.88
N TYR A 27 -18.14 4.74 -24.80
CA TYR A 27 -18.38 6.00 -24.08
C TYR A 27 -17.38 6.28 -22.94
N ARG A 28 -16.34 5.45 -22.74
CA ARG A 28 -15.24 5.85 -21.85
C ARG A 28 -14.56 7.06 -22.47
N SER A 29 -14.73 8.22 -21.84
CA SER A 29 -14.02 9.44 -22.23
C SER A 29 -12.53 9.13 -22.42
N LYS A 30 -11.99 9.53 -23.58
CA LYS A 30 -10.56 9.36 -23.86
C LYS A 30 -9.81 10.03 -22.72
N ARG A 31 -8.93 9.27 -22.05
CA ARG A 31 -8.11 9.83 -20.99
C ARG A 31 -7.32 11.00 -21.56
N ARG A 32 -7.46 12.18 -20.94
CA ARG A 32 -6.67 13.37 -21.33
C ARG A 32 -5.18 13.07 -21.32
N TRP A 33 -4.72 12.24 -20.38
CA TRP A 33 -3.33 11.82 -20.24
C TRP A 33 -3.25 10.35 -19.83
N TRP A 34 -2.29 9.59 -20.39
CA TRP A 34 -1.95 8.24 -19.92
C TRP A 34 -1.39 8.27 -18.49
N VAL A 35 -0.51 9.24 -18.21
CA VAL A 35 0.09 9.52 -16.89
C VAL A 35 0.20 11.03 -16.74
N ARG A 36 -0.10 11.57 -15.56
CA ARG A 36 0.10 13.00 -15.28
C ARG A 36 1.58 13.36 -15.36
N GLN A 37 1.92 14.53 -15.91
CA GLN A 37 3.31 14.97 -16.09
C GLN A 37 4.18 14.87 -14.82
N LEU A 38 3.62 15.25 -13.66
CA LEU A 38 4.32 15.13 -12.37
C LEU A 38 4.80 13.70 -12.08
N LEU A 39 3.96 12.70 -12.38
CA LEU A 39 4.24 11.29 -12.13
C LEU A 39 5.15 10.67 -13.21
N GLN A 40 5.22 11.27 -14.40
CA GLN A 40 6.19 10.87 -15.43
C GLN A 40 7.61 11.24 -15.00
N ARG A 41 7.76 12.35 -14.26
CA ARG A 41 9.04 12.82 -13.71
C ARG A 41 9.39 12.14 -12.38
N ARG A 42 9.13 10.83 -12.26
CA ARG A 42 9.46 10.09 -11.03
C ARG A 42 10.96 10.06 -10.74
N LYS A 43 11.81 9.98 -11.77
CA LYS A 43 13.28 9.96 -11.60
C LYS A 43 13.85 11.30 -11.13
N THR A 44 13.22 12.41 -11.52
CA THR A 44 13.63 13.76 -11.13
C THR A 44 13.04 14.07 -9.75
N TYR A 45 13.85 14.32 -8.71
CA TYR A 45 13.36 14.42 -7.32
C TYR A 45 12.50 13.21 -6.95
N SER A 46 13.10 12.02 -7.08
CA SER A 46 12.40 10.75 -6.84
C SER A 46 12.19 10.51 -5.35
N GLY A 47 11.18 9.70 -5.03
CA GLY A 47 11.00 9.17 -3.68
C GLY A 47 12.25 8.44 -3.17
N GLU A 48 13.00 7.78 -4.05
CA GLU A 48 14.28 7.15 -3.69
C GLU A 48 15.33 8.19 -3.31
N ARG A 49 15.47 9.25 -4.10
CA ARG A 49 16.43 10.31 -3.80
C ARG A 49 16.06 11.01 -2.49
N PHE A 50 14.78 11.25 -2.27
CA PHE A 50 14.28 11.78 -0.99
C PHE A 50 14.66 10.88 0.19
N ILE A 51 14.49 9.55 0.08
CA ILE A 51 14.90 8.61 1.13
C ILE A 51 16.42 8.64 1.33
N LEU A 52 17.21 8.70 0.26
CA LEU A 52 18.67 8.81 0.35
C LEU A 52 19.12 10.11 1.02
N ASP A 53 18.50 11.24 0.65
CA ASP A 53 18.79 12.53 1.26
C ASP A 53 18.39 12.52 2.76
N LEU A 54 17.30 11.82 3.12
CA LEU A 54 16.92 11.59 4.51
C LEU A 54 17.96 10.74 5.24
N HIS A 55 18.45 9.65 4.66
CA HIS A 55 19.50 8.81 5.27
C HIS A 55 20.79 9.57 5.54
N ALA A 56 21.13 10.55 4.69
CA ALA A 56 22.28 11.42 4.89
C ALA A 56 22.06 12.49 5.99
N SER A 57 20.88 12.51 6.61
CA SER A 57 20.48 13.48 7.63
C SER A 57 19.96 12.79 8.90
N ASP A 58 19.94 13.51 10.01
CA ASP A 58 19.32 13.01 11.27
C ASP A 58 17.78 12.98 11.21
N LEU A 59 17.18 13.34 10.07
CA LEU A 59 15.73 13.42 9.89
C LEU A 59 15.10 12.08 9.49
N PHE A 60 15.89 11.08 9.10
CA PHE A 60 15.39 9.76 8.70
C PHE A 60 14.47 9.14 9.76
N ASN A 61 14.92 9.16 11.03
CA ASN A 61 14.19 8.59 12.15
C ASN A 61 12.89 9.35 12.42
N ASN A 62 12.87 10.66 12.21
CA ASN A 62 11.64 11.45 12.37
C ASN A 62 10.61 11.11 11.30
N PHE A 63 11.06 10.87 10.07
CA PHE A 63 10.21 10.57 8.94
C PHE A 63 9.65 9.14 8.97
N THR A 64 10.49 8.15 9.31
CA THR A 64 10.10 6.72 9.30
C THR A 64 9.73 6.17 10.67
N ARG A 65 10.01 6.91 11.75
CA ARG A 65 9.92 6.46 13.16
C ARG A 65 10.79 5.24 13.50
N MET A 66 11.86 5.00 12.73
CA MET A 66 12.80 3.92 12.96
C MET A 66 14.22 4.28 12.53
N SER A 67 15.19 3.50 13.00
CA SER A 67 16.58 3.65 12.58
C SER A 67 16.77 3.23 11.11
N SER A 68 17.81 3.75 10.47
CA SER A 68 18.18 3.34 9.10
C SER A 68 18.49 1.84 9.01
N THR A 69 19.08 1.27 10.06
CA THR A 69 19.41 -0.15 10.15
C THR A 69 18.18 -1.03 10.23
N ASP A 70 17.17 -0.63 11.01
CA ASP A 70 15.91 -1.38 11.10
C ASP A 70 15.14 -1.30 9.79
N PHE A 71 15.19 -0.15 9.12
CA PHE A 71 14.58 0.03 7.81
C PHE A 71 15.19 -0.90 6.76
N GLU A 72 16.53 -0.99 6.70
CA GLU A 72 17.22 -1.90 5.79
C GLU A 72 16.93 -3.37 6.12
N PHE A 73 16.89 -3.72 7.41
CA PHE A 73 16.47 -5.04 7.87
C PHE A 73 15.06 -5.38 7.35
N LEU A 74 14.10 -4.46 7.47
CA LEU A 74 12.74 -4.66 6.97
C LEU A 74 12.69 -4.79 5.45
N ILE A 75 13.45 -3.99 4.69
CA ILE A 75 13.55 -4.13 3.23
C ILE A 75 13.99 -5.56 2.88
N ASN A 76 15.02 -6.07 3.53
CA ASN A 76 15.52 -7.42 3.26
C ASN A 76 14.51 -8.50 3.67
N LEU A 77 13.79 -8.30 4.78
CA LEU A 77 12.79 -9.23 5.28
C LEU A 77 11.55 -9.33 4.37
N ILE A 78 11.00 -8.20 3.92
CA ILE A 78 9.76 -8.18 3.12
C ILE A 78 10.01 -8.14 1.62
N GLY A 79 11.21 -7.78 1.19
CA GLY A 79 11.60 -7.58 -0.20
C GLY A 79 11.14 -8.71 -1.14
N PRO A 80 11.36 -9.99 -0.80
CA PRO A 80 10.93 -11.11 -1.63
C PRO A 80 9.41 -11.17 -1.89
N LYS A 81 8.58 -10.61 -0.99
CA LYS A 81 7.11 -10.60 -1.13
C LYS A 81 6.58 -9.35 -1.82
N VAL A 82 7.29 -8.23 -1.68
CA VAL A 82 6.79 -6.90 -2.05
C VAL A 82 7.42 -6.39 -3.36
N ALA A 83 8.58 -6.92 -3.74
CA ALA A 83 9.25 -6.54 -4.98
C ALA A 83 8.35 -6.80 -6.20
N LYS A 84 8.39 -5.86 -7.15
CA LYS A 84 7.70 -5.99 -8.44
C LYS A 84 8.74 -5.84 -9.55
N GLU A 85 8.51 -6.52 -10.65
CA GLU A 85 9.41 -6.48 -11.81
C GLU A 85 9.19 -5.22 -12.66
N ASN A 86 10.27 -4.79 -13.31
CA ASN A 86 10.19 -3.74 -14.33
C ASN A 86 9.45 -4.27 -15.56
N THR A 87 8.66 -3.40 -16.18
CA THR A 87 7.97 -3.71 -17.43
C THR A 87 8.49 -2.79 -18.53
N ASN A 88 8.29 -3.18 -19.80
CA ASN A 88 8.63 -2.34 -20.97
C ASN A 88 7.94 -0.96 -20.95
N PHE A 89 6.86 -0.80 -20.19
CA PHE A 89 6.09 0.44 -20.12
C PHE A 89 6.45 1.33 -18.93
N ARG A 90 6.92 0.74 -17.83
CA ARG A 90 7.22 1.46 -16.59
C ARG A 90 8.12 0.66 -15.66
N GLU A 91 9.05 1.36 -15.03
CA GLU A 91 9.81 0.87 -13.88
C GLU A 91 8.91 0.66 -12.66
N SER A 92 9.17 -0.45 -11.95
CA SER A 92 8.50 -0.75 -10.70
C SER A 92 8.88 0.28 -9.63
N ILE A 93 8.05 0.37 -8.60
CA ILE A 93 8.36 1.17 -7.42
C ILE A 93 9.20 0.29 -6.52
N SER A 94 10.41 0.73 -6.17
CA SER A 94 11.33 -0.05 -5.35
C SER A 94 10.76 -0.38 -3.97
N VAL A 95 11.24 -1.47 -3.38
CA VAL A 95 10.83 -1.94 -2.04
C VAL A 95 11.05 -0.84 -1.00
N SER A 96 12.18 -0.12 -1.07
CA SER A 96 12.48 1.02 -0.19
C SER A 96 11.38 2.09 -0.22
N VAL A 97 10.97 2.53 -1.42
CA VAL A 97 9.91 3.53 -1.55
C VAL A 97 8.57 3.00 -1.06
N ARG A 98 8.25 1.73 -1.37
CA ARG A 98 7.00 1.09 -0.94
C ARG A 98 6.91 0.99 0.58
N LEU A 99 8.01 0.62 1.24
CA LEU A 99 8.11 0.58 2.69
C LEU A 99 8.00 1.99 3.29
N ALA A 100 8.75 2.97 2.78
CA ALA A 100 8.71 4.36 3.26
C ALA A 100 7.30 4.96 3.17
N ILE A 101 6.60 4.79 2.04
CA ILE A 101 5.20 5.22 1.87
C ILE A 101 4.31 4.63 2.97
N THR A 102 4.48 3.33 3.24
CA THR A 102 3.65 2.61 4.19
C THR A 102 3.94 3.05 5.63
N LEU A 103 5.21 3.21 5.98
CA LEU A 103 5.59 3.69 7.31
C LEU A 103 5.08 5.11 7.56
N SER A 104 5.25 6.05 6.61
CA SER A 104 4.73 7.41 6.77
C SER A 104 3.21 7.45 6.90
N PHE A 105 2.49 6.55 6.19
CA PHE A 105 1.05 6.40 6.35
C PHE A 105 0.68 5.91 7.76
N LEU A 106 1.34 4.86 8.25
CA LEU A 106 1.04 4.26 9.56
C LEU A 106 1.47 5.13 10.74
N SER A 107 2.63 5.77 10.64
CA SER A 107 3.23 6.51 11.76
C SER A 107 2.66 7.91 11.94
N SER A 108 2.35 8.59 10.84
CA SER A 108 2.00 10.01 10.83
C SER A 108 0.58 10.26 10.35
N GLY A 109 -0.11 9.23 9.84
CA GLY A 109 -1.47 9.37 9.30
C GLY A 109 -1.53 10.16 7.98
N GLU A 110 -0.42 10.22 7.24
CA GLU A 110 -0.32 10.98 6.00
C GLU A 110 -1.39 10.55 4.98
N SER A 111 -2.09 11.51 4.37
CA SER A 111 -3.05 11.18 3.32
C SER A 111 -2.36 10.67 2.06
N TYR A 112 -3.05 9.83 1.26
CA TYR A 112 -2.51 9.39 -0.03
C TYR A 112 -2.24 10.55 -1.01
N HIS A 113 -2.88 11.71 -0.82
CA HIS A 113 -2.55 12.91 -1.61
C HIS A 113 -1.18 13.46 -1.25
N SER A 114 -0.88 13.59 0.04
CA SER A 114 0.42 14.06 0.52
C SER A 114 1.54 13.14 0.02
N LEU A 115 1.37 11.82 0.22
CA LEU A 115 2.32 10.80 -0.22
C LEU A 115 2.52 10.80 -1.75
N LEU A 116 1.48 11.11 -2.53
CA LEU A 116 1.62 11.28 -3.98
C LEU A 116 2.58 12.40 -4.34
N TYR A 117 2.49 13.55 -3.65
CA TYR A 117 3.34 14.69 -3.95
C TYR A 117 4.80 14.41 -3.58
N ILE A 118 5.02 13.77 -2.42
CA ILE A 118 6.35 13.42 -1.91
C ILE A 118 7.01 12.36 -2.81
N PHE A 119 6.35 11.22 -3.00
CA PHE A 119 6.96 10.05 -3.66
C PHE A 119 6.71 9.98 -5.17
N LYS A 120 5.86 10.86 -5.71
CA LYS A 120 5.43 10.85 -7.14
C LYS A 120 4.84 9.51 -7.57
N VAL A 121 4.06 8.92 -6.65
CA VAL A 121 3.31 7.70 -6.87
C VAL A 121 1.81 8.03 -6.90
N SER A 122 1.07 7.48 -7.86
CA SER A 122 -0.37 7.69 -7.94
C SER A 122 -1.08 7.14 -6.71
N LYS A 123 -2.12 7.83 -6.23
CA LYS A 123 -2.96 7.39 -5.10
C LYS A 123 -3.46 5.95 -5.24
N GLN A 124 -3.82 5.55 -6.46
CA GLN A 124 -4.27 4.19 -6.78
C GLN A 124 -3.18 3.14 -6.51
N ALA A 125 -1.94 3.47 -6.83
CA ALA A 125 -0.82 2.58 -6.55
C ALA A 125 -0.50 2.58 -5.05
N ILE A 126 -0.58 3.74 -4.38
CA ILE A 126 -0.41 3.83 -2.91
C ILE A 126 -1.46 2.97 -2.19
N SER A 127 -2.72 3.00 -2.62
CA SER A 127 -3.80 2.20 -2.02
C SER A 127 -3.60 0.70 -2.20
N GLU A 128 -2.80 0.27 -3.18
CA GLU A 128 -2.40 -1.14 -3.34
C GLU A 128 -1.13 -1.45 -2.56
N ILE A 129 -0.15 -0.53 -2.56
CA ILE A 129 1.14 -0.69 -1.88
C ILE A 129 0.97 -0.86 -0.37
N VAL A 130 0.19 0.02 0.28
CA VAL A 130 0.03 0.03 1.73
C VAL A 130 -0.44 -1.33 2.26
N PRO A 131 -1.57 -1.90 1.79
CA PRO A 131 -2.00 -3.22 2.26
C PRO A 131 -1.02 -4.34 1.89
N GLU A 132 -0.44 -4.34 0.68
CA GLU A 132 0.56 -5.36 0.28
C GLU A 132 1.78 -5.36 1.23
N VAL A 133 2.25 -4.18 1.61
CA VAL A 133 3.38 -4.02 2.54
C VAL A 133 2.98 -4.41 3.96
N CYS A 134 1.80 -3.99 4.43
CA CYS A 134 1.29 -4.36 5.76
C CYS A 134 1.18 -5.89 5.90
N GLU A 135 0.65 -6.59 4.89
CA GLU A 135 0.56 -8.04 4.91
C GLU A 135 1.94 -8.71 4.97
N ALA A 136 2.89 -8.20 4.19
CA ALA A 136 4.27 -8.69 4.21
C ALA A 136 4.95 -8.44 5.57
N LEU A 137 4.73 -7.27 6.19
CA LEU A 137 5.23 -6.94 7.52
C LEU A 137 4.63 -7.84 8.60
N ILE A 138 3.31 -8.02 8.61
CA ILE A 138 2.62 -8.92 9.55
C ILE A 138 3.19 -10.33 9.44
N SER A 139 3.38 -10.82 8.22
CA SER A 139 3.93 -12.16 8.02
C SER A 139 5.41 -12.27 8.39
N GLY A 140 6.22 -11.25 8.11
CA GLY A 140 7.67 -11.26 8.39
C GLY A 140 7.99 -11.06 9.87
N LEU A 141 7.19 -10.26 10.58
CA LEU A 141 7.41 -9.89 11.98
C LEU A 141 6.59 -10.73 12.96
N LYS A 142 5.81 -11.70 12.49
CA LYS A 142 4.94 -12.54 13.34
C LYS A 142 5.66 -13.12 14.56
N ASN A 143 6.91 -13.55 14.41
CA ASN A 143 7.69 -14.17 15.47
C ASN A 143 8.30 -13.16 16.47
N TYR A 144 8.27 -11.87 16.14
CA TYR A 144 8.77 -10.79 16.99
C TYR A 144 7.67 -10.22 17.90
N ILE A 145 6.40 -10.55 17.64
CA ILE A 145 5.26 -10.07 18.43
C ILE A 145 4.86 -11.16 19.42
N LYS A 146 5.09 -10.91 20.72
CA LYS A 146 4.56 -11.75 21.79
C LYS A 146 3.18 -11.24 22.17
N MET A 147 2.14 -11.97 21.76
CA MET A 147 0.78 -11.70 22.22
C MET A 147 0.56 -12.32 23.60
N PRO A 148 -0.08 -11.62 24.54
CA PRO A 148 -0.45 -12.20 25.83
C PRO A 148 -1.46 -13.32 25.62
N THR A 149 -1.23 -14.47 26.25
CA THR A 149 -2.09 -15.65 26.09
C THR A 149 -3.01 -15.86 27.28
N GLU A 150 -2.65 -15.33 28.44
CA GLU A 150 -3.40 -15.51 29.68
C GLU A 150 -4.09 -14.21 30.11
N THR A 151 -5.27 -14.32 30.73
CA THR A 151 -6.03 -13.18 31.26
C THR A 151 -5.20 -12.34 32.22
N ASN A 152 -4.35 -12.98 33.05
CA ASN A 152 -3.50 -12.26 34.00
C ASN A 152 -2.45 -11.38 33.30
N GLU A 153 -1.88 -11.84 32.18
CA GLU A 153 -0.94 -11.03 31.39
C GLU A 153 -1.66 -9.81 30.78
N TRP A 154 -2.89 -10.01 30.30
CA TRP A 154 -3.74 -8.92 29.78
C TRP A 154 -4.09 -7.89 30.86
N LEU A 155 -4.47 -8.33 32.06
CA LEU A 155 -4.78 -7.44 33.18
C LEU A 155 -3.54 -6.63 33.60
N LYS A 156 -2.36 -7.26 33.61
CA LYS A 156 -1.11 -6.57 33.91
C LYS A 156 -0.80 -5.49 32.87
N ILE A 157 -0.93 -5.81 31.59
CA ILE A 157 -0.74 -4.82 30.52
C ILE A 157 -1.76 -3.69 30.67
N SER A 158 -3.03 -3.99 30.93
CA SER A 158 -4.05 -2.96 31.10
C SER A 158 -3.75 -2.03 32.29
N ALA A 159 -3.25 -2.58 33.40
CA ALA A 159 -2.82 -1.79 34.54
C ALA A 159 -1.63 -0.89 34.20
N ASP A 160 -0.62 -1.41 33.48
CA ASP A 160 0.51 -0.60 32.99
C ASP A 160 0.03 0.56 32.10
N TYR A 161 -1.03 0.31 31.30
CA TYR A 161 -1.61 1.33 30.43
C TYR A 161 -2.37 2.41 31.21
N GLU A 162 -3.12 2.01 32.24
CA GLU A 162 -3.81 2.91 33.15
C GLU A 162 -2.82 3.78 33.93
N GLU A 163 -1.74 3.20 34.47
CA GLU A 163 -0.72 3.93 35.22
C GLU A 163 0.03 4.95 34.36
N LYS A 164 0.47 4.56 33.15
CA LYS A 164 1.34 5.40 32.32
C LYS A 164 0.58 6.42 31.48
N TRP A 165 -0.64 6.09 31.05
CA TRP A 165 -1.40 6.88 30.08
C TRP A 165 -2.82 7.21 30.54
N ASN A 166 -3.21 6.91 31.78
CA ASN A 166 -4.59 7.08 32.29
C ASN A 166 -5.63 6.46 31.36
N PHE A 167 -5.31 5.29 30.79
CA PHE A 167 -6.20 4.53 29.94
C PHE A 167 -6.85 3.39 30.75
N PRO A 168 -8.07 3.58 31.28
CA PRO A 168 -8.67 2.65 32.23
C PRO A 168 -9.10 1.34 31.56
N HIS A 169 -8.99 0.24 32.31
CA HIS A 169 -9.63 -1.03 31.96
C HIS A 169 -11.13 -0.95 32.28
N VAL A 170 -12.01 -1.06 31.28
CA VAL A 170 -13.48 -1.02 31.45
C VAL A 170 -14.10 -2.35 31.02
#